data_AF-A0A428CX57-F1
#
_entry.id   AF-A0A428CX57-F1
#
_cell.length_a   1.000
_cell.length_b   1.000
_cell.length_c   1.000
_cell.angle_alpha   90.00
_cell.angle_beta   90.00
_cell.angle_gamma   90.00
#
_symmetry.space_group_name_H-M   'P 1'
#
loop_
_entity.id
_entity.type
_entity.pdbx_description
1 polymer ?
#
loop_
_entity_poly.entity_id
_entity_poly.type
_entity_poly.pdbx_seq_one_letter_code
_entity_poly.pdbx_strand_id
1 'polypeptide(L)'
;MKKARLDSEILEELLEKLEENKANYLDANQYAIEIGEILSKVLGAYLSNESLPDGKMYYNIAQRLLEDVLGRNYDLVSDYTEKVQEDLNLRANLRIPAQVPELNQDRIDGLVNRLASEDDFGAVKWLVGETIVNFTQSIVDDTIQKNVVFQYKAGLSPKITRRTAGKCCKWCQELEGSYKYPSVPHDIYRRHSNCRCTVEYYPQDGRRQNVHTRKWSNINQEDVERRKQIGIESAEERKRKRDERIAKFGNPKRRLR
;
A
#
# COMPACT_ATOMS: atom_id res chain seq x y z
N MET A 1 21.47 -19.08 17.47
CA MET A 1 20.73 -17.84 17.80
C MET A 1 19.33 -17.92 17.20
N LYS A 2 18.36 -18.43 17.97
CA LYS A 2 16.93 -18.47 17.63
C LYS A 2 16.28 -17.24 18.26
N LYS A 3 16.08 -16.16 17.50
CA LYS A 3 15.20 -15.02 17.88
C LYS A 3 15.16 -14.06 16.69
N ALA A 4 14.12 -14.21 15.86
CA ALA A 4 13.52 -13.23 14.93
C ALA A 4 12.81 -13.92 13.73
N ARG A 5 12.09 -15.02 13.96
CA ARG A 5 10.82 -15.20 13.23
C ARG A 5 9.79 -14.55 14.16
N LEU A 6 9.18 -13.46 13.73
CA LEU A 6 7.90 -13.08 14.33
C LEU A 6 6.89 -14.04 13.72
N ASP A 7 6.60 -15.11 14.45
CA ASP A 7 5.51 -16.03 14.14
C ASP A 7 4.21 -15.25 14.35
N SER A 8 3.74 -14.58 13.30
CA SER A 8 2.44 -13.90 13.30
C SER A 8 1.45 -14.84 12.62
N GLU A 9 0.62 -15.51 13.43
CA GLU A 9 -0.49 -16.36 12.96
C GLU A 9 -1.38 -15.59 11.97
N ILE A 10 -1.56 -14.28 12.18
CA ILE A 10 -2.32 -13.40 11.31
C ILE A 10 -1.64 -13.27 9.93
N LEU A 11 -0.31 -13.08 9.88
CA LEU A 11 0.40 -13.01 8.59
C LEU A 11 0.33 -14.34 7.84
N GLU A 12 0.42 -15.46 8.54
CA GLU A 12 0.29 -16.80 7.93
C GLU A 12 -1.09 -16.97 7.30
N GLU A 13 -2.16 -16.64 8.04
CA GLU A 13 -3.55 -16.68 7.52
C GLU A 13 -3.74 -15.76 6.30
N LEU A 14 -3.17 -14.55 6.33
CA LEU A 14 -3.27 -13.60 5.23
C LEU A 14 -2.51 -14.03 3.98
N LEU A 15 -1.38 -14.72 4.15
CA LEU A 15 -0.60 -15.30 3.06
C LEU A 15 -1.32 -16.53 2.48
N GLU A 16 -1.90 -17.38 3.31
CA GLU A 16 -2.71 -18.52 2.86
C GLU A 16 -3.92 -18.03 2.04
N LYS A 17 -4.66 -17.02 2.52
CA LYS A 17 -5.75 -16.40 1.75
C LYS A 17 -5.30 -15.84 0.41
N LEU A 18 -4.07 -15.32 0.32
CA LEU A 18 -3.50 -14.82 -0.92
C LEU A 18 -3.20 -15.98 -1.88
N GLU A 19 -2.60 -17.06 -1.39
CA GLU A 19 -2.29 -18.26 -2.17
C GLU A 19 -3.55 -18.96 -2.70
N GLU A 20 -4.61 -19.00 -1.88
CA GLU A 20 -5.93 -19.52 -2.28
C GLU A 20 -6.69 -18.59 -3.24
N ASN A 21 -6.12 -17.43 -3.60
CA ASN A 21 -6.75 -16.37 -4.38
C ASN A 21 -8.13 -16.00 -3.79
N LYS A 22 -8.22 -15.85 -2.46
CA LYS A 22 -9.42 -15.39 -1.72
C LYS A 22 -9.24 -14.00 -1.10
N ALA A 23 -8.00 -13.55 -0.91
CA ALA A 23 -7.68 -12.25 -0.35
C ALA A 23 -8.36 -11.08 -1.08
N ASN A 24 -8.62 -10.00 -0.35
CA ASN A 24 -9.18 -8.74 -0.82
C ASN A 24 -8.45 -7.53 -0.16
N TYR A 25 -8.92 -6.30 -0.42
CA TYR A 25 -8.26 -5.09 0.10
C TYR A 25 -8.36 -4.88 1.62
N LEU A 26 -9.31 -5.53 2.30
CA LEU A 26 -9.32 -5.59 3.78
C LEU A 26 -8.15 -6.45 4.28
N ASP A 27 -7.96 -7.62 3.68
CA ASP A 27 -6.83 -8.50 4.00
C ASP A 27 -5.50 -7.80 3.71
N ALA A 28 -5.41 -7.07 2.59
CA ALA A 28 -4.23 -6.27 2.25
C ALA A 28 -3.95 -5.14 3.25
N ASN A 29 -5.00 -4.46 3.74
CA ASN A 29 -4.83 -3.45 4.78
C ASN A 29 -4.44 -4.07 6.13
N GLN A 30 -4.98 -5.24 6.50
CA GLN A 30 -4.54 -5.95 7.70
C GLN A 30 -3.07 -6.39 7.57
N TYR A 31 -2.68 -6.95 6.42
CA TYR A 31 -1.30 -7.29 6.11
C TYR A 31 -0.36 -6.09 6.27
N ALA A 32 -0.76 -4.93 5.75
CA ALA A 32 -0.02 -3.68 5.92
C ALA A 32 0.09 -3.24 7.38
N ILE A 33 -0.97 -3.39 8.18
CA ILE A 33 -0.92 -3.10 9.62
C ILE A 33 0.07 -4.03 10.31
N GLU A 34 -0.03 -5.34 10.11
CA GLU A 34 0.85 -6.33 10.73
C GLU A 34 2.33 -6.08 10.41
N ILE A 35 2.66 -5.90 9.12
CA ILE A 35 4.03 -5.60 8.71
C ILE A 35 4.51 -4.28 9.32
N GLY A 36 3.67 -3.25 9.30
CA GLY A 36 3.97 -1.96 9.92
C GLY A 36 4.28 -2.09 11.41
N GLU A 37 3.43 -2.79 12.17
CA GLU A 37 3.61 -2.99 13.60
C GLU A 37 4.86 -3.79 13.93
N ILE A 38 5.17 -4.83 13.15
CA ILE A 38 6.40 -5.61 13.29
C ILE A 38 7.62 -4.71 13.08
N LEU A 39 7.63 -3.91 12.01
CA LEU A 39 8.72 -2.99 11.71
C LEU A 39 8.88 -1.93 12.81
N SER A 40 7.78 -1.34 13.26
CA SER A 40 7.78 -0.36 14.36
C SER A 40 8.34 -0.95 15.65
N LYS A 41 7.96 -2.19 16.00
CA LYS A 41 8.47 -2.91 17.18
C LYS A 41 9.97 -3.18 17.06
N VAL A 42 10.42 -3.67 15.90
CA VAL A 42 11.85 -3.93 15.66
C VAL A 42 12.65 -2.64 15.74
N LEU A 43 12.25 -1.60 15.02
CA LEU A 43 12.95 -0.32 15.05
C LEU A 43 12.92 0.31 16.45
N GLY A 44 11.80 0.27 17.16
CA GLY A 44 11.69 0.80 18.51
C GLY A 44 12.55 0.07 19.55
N ALA A 45 12.88 -1.20 19.31
CA ALA A 45 13.77 -2.00 20.15
C ALA A 45 15.26 -1.72 19.90
N TYR A 46 15.64 -1.40 18.66
CA TYR A 46 17.04 -1.14 18.29
C TYR A 46 17.40 0.35 18.24
N LEU A 47 16.40 1.25 18.14
CA LEU A 47 16.60 2.69 18.17
C LEU A 47 16.31 3.25 19.57
N SER A 48 17.38 3.64 20.24
CA SER A 48 17.38 4.35 21.51
C SER A 48 18.47 5.43 21.53
N ASN A 49 18.44 6.31 22.52
CA ASN A 49 19.47 7.34 22.68
C ASN A 49 20.85 6.70 22.83
N GLU A 50 20.95 5.57 23.52
CA GLU A 50 22.21 4.83 23.72
C GLU A 50 22.72 4.17 22.43
N SER A 51 21.83 3.87 21.48
CA SER A 51 22.20 3.29 20.19
C SER A 51 22.68 4.33 19.17
N LEU A 52 22.47 5.62 19.47
CA LEU A 52 22.72 6.74 18.56
C LEU A 52 23.92 7.57 19.03
N PRO A 53 24.70 8.15 18.11
CA PRO A 53 25.82 9.00 18.49
C PRO A 53 25.29 10.24 19.24
N ASP A 54 25.83 10.49 20.43
CA ASP A 54 25.42 11.58 21.33
C ASP A 54 23.92 11.61 21.67
N GLY A 55 23.20 10.49 21.54
CA GLY A 55 21.75 10.44 21.71
C GLY A 55 20.93 11.05 20.57
N LYS A 56 21.60 11.47 19.48
CA LYS A 56 20.99 12.20 18.36
C LYS A 56 20.83 11.33 17.12
N MET A 57 19.66 11.42 16.49
CA MET A 57 19.45 10.84 15.16
C MET A 57 19.97 11.81 14.10
N TYR A 58 21.10 11.50 13.46
CA TYR A 58 21.62 12.32 12.37
C TYR A 58 20.91 12.00 11.05
N TYR A 59 20.76 13.01 10.18
CA TYR A 59 20.08 12.89 8.88
C TYR A 59 20.59 11.71 8.04
N ASN A 60 21.90 11.55 7.90
CA ASN A 60 22.51 10.46 7.15
C ASN A 60 22.26 9.07 7.76
N ILE A 61 22.14 8.97 9.09
CA ILE A 61 21.79 7.72 9.78
C ILE A 61 20.32 7.39 9.53
N ALA A 62 19.43 8.37 9.76
CA ALA A 62 17.99 8.23 9.50
C ALA A 62 17.72 7.87 8.04
N GLN A 63 18.35 8.58 7.09
CA GLN A 63 18.21 8.35 5.66
C GLN A 63 18.60 6.93 5.29
N ARG A 64 19.81 6.50 5.63
CA ARG A 64 20.31 5.15 5.28
C ARG A 64 19.44 4.05 5.86
N LEU A 65 18.97 4.23 7.09
CA LEU A 65 18.13 3.25 7.77
C LEU A 65 16.72 3.20 7.16
N LEU A 66 16.06 4.35 7.01
CA LEU A 66 14.66 4.40 6.58
C LEU A 66 14.50 4.14 5.08
N GLU A 67 15.42 4.59 4.22
CA GLU A 67 15.39 4.25 2.79
C GLU A 67 15.39 2.73 2.58
N ASP A 68 16.23 2.02 3.34
CA ASP A 68 16.30 0.56 3.26
C ASP A 68 15.02 -0.08 3.80
N VAL A 69 14.69 0.22 5.06
CA VAL A 69 13.59 -0.44 5.77
C VAL A 69 12.24 -0.17 5.10
N LEU A 70 11.95 1.09 4.77
CA LEU A 70 10.69 1.48 4.15
C LEU A 70 10.64 1.10 2.66
N GLY A 71 11.78 1.04 1.97
CA GLY A 71 11.87 0.53 0.61
C GLY A 71 11.50 -0.95 0.52
N ARG A 72 12.04 -1.78 1.42
CA ARG A 72 11.67 -3.22 1.49
C ARG A 72 10.23 -3.43 1.93
N ASN A 73 9.76 -2.62 2.88
CA ASN A 73 8.36 -2.63 3.30
C ASN A 73 7.43 -2.35 2.11
N TYR A 74 7.76 -1.33 1.32
CA TYR A 74 7.04 -1.01 0.09
C TYR A 74 7.03 -2.18 -0.89
N ASP A 75 8.16 -2.86 -1.10
CA ASP A 75 8.22 -4.01 -2.01
C ASP A 75 7.32 -5.17 -1.52
N LEU A 76 7.29 -5.45 -0.20
CA LEU A 76 6.44 -6.50 0.37
C LEU A 76 4.94 -6.22 0.20
N VAL A 77 4.50 -5.02 0.57
CA VAL A 77 3.08 -4.64 0.51
C VAL A 77 2.62 -4.42 -0.92
N SER A 78 3.48 -3.89 -1.79
CA SER A 78 3.18 -3.74 -3.21
C SER A 78 3.03 -5.09 -3.90
N ASP A 79 3.92 -6.05 -3.62
CA ASP A 79 3.80 -7.43 -4.14
C ASP A 79 2.48 -8.09 -3.68
N TYR A 80 2.12 -7.94 -2.40
CA TYR A 80 0.86 -8.49 -1.86
C TYR A 80 -0.36 -7.84 -2.52
N THR A 81 -0.40 -6.50 -2.58
CA THR A 81 -1.54 -5.76 -3.13
C THR A 81 -1.68 -5.91 -4.64
N GLU A 82 -0.58 -6.09 -5.38
CA GLU A 82 -0.59 -6.44 -6.80
C GLU A 82 -1.32 -7.76 -7.03
N LYS A 83 -0.92 -8.81 -6.28
CA LYS A 83 -1.52 -10.14 -6.41
C LYS A 83 -3.01 -10.13 -6.04
N VAL A 84 -3.39 -9.43 -4.96
CA VAL A 84 -4.79 -9.20 -4.62
C VAL A 84 -5.55 -8.55 -5.78
N GLN A 85 -4.98 -7.51 -6.40
CA GLN A 85 -5.62 -6.79 -7.48
C GLN A 85 -5.75 -7.62 -8.76
N GLU A 86 -4.75 -8.45 -9.09
CA GLU A 86 -4.82 -9.41 -10.19
C GLU A 86 -5.98 -10.38 -9.99
N ASP A 87 -6.09 -10.97 -8.79
CA ASP A 87 -7.14 -11.91 -8.46
C ASP A 87 -8.52 -11.26 -8.50
N LEU A 88 -8.66 -10.03 -7.97
CA LEU A 88 -9.91 -9.26 -8.05
C LEU A 88 -10.29 -8.97 -9.51
N ASN A 89 -9.33 -8.60 -10.36
CA ASN A 89 -9.58 -8.40 -11.79
C ASN A 89 -10.07 -9.70 -12.45
N LEU A 90 -9.41 -10.84 -12.16
CA LEU A 90 -9.79 -12.15 -12.69
C LEU A 90 -11.19 -12.57 -12.23
N ARG A 91 -11.51 -12.43 -10.94
CA ARG A 91 -12.86 -12.73 -10.40
C ARG A 91 -13.95 -11.86 -11.01
N ALA A 92 -13.62 -10.61 -11.36
CA ALA A 92 -14.51 -9.69 -12.07
C ALA A 92 -14.52 -9.89 -13.61
N ASN A 93 -13.87 -10.95 -14.11
CA ASN A 93 -13.72 -11.25 -15.54
C ASN A 93 -13.10 -10.08 -16.34
N LEU A 94 -12.21 -9.31 -15.71
CA LEU A 94 -11.45 -8.24 -16.31
C LEU A 94 -10.07 -8.75 -16.72
N ARG A 95 -9.78 -8.72 -18.03
CA ARG A 95 -8.47 -9.12 -18.58
C ARG A 95 -7.50 -7.93 -18.66
N ILE A 96 -7.30 -7.26 -17.53
CA ILE A 96 -6.42 -6.08 -17.42
C ILE A 96 -5.38 -6.30 -16.33
N PRO A 97 -4.14 -5.81 -16.52
CA PRO A 97 -3.09 -5.97 -15.52
C PRO A 97 -3.36 -5.09 -14.30
N ALA A 98 -2.96 -5.58 -13.11
CA ALA A 98 -2.88 -4.76 -11.92
C ALA A 98 -1.86 -3.63 -12.12
N GLN A 99 -2.15 -2.47 -11.54
CA GLN A 99 -1.24 -1.33 -11.51
C GLN A 99 -0.60 -1.23 -10.14
N VAL A 100 0.71 -0.97 -10.10
CA VAL A 100 1.45 -0.83 -8.84
C VAL A 100 1.92 0.61 -8.68
N PRO A 101 1.63 1.29 -7.55
CA PRO A 101 2.02 2.68 -7.32
C PRO A 101 3.53 2.79 -7.24
N GLU A 102 4.09 3.97 -7.54
CA GLU A 102 5.51 4.20 -7.30
C GLU A 102 5.77 4.39 -5.80
N LEU A 103 6.99 4.10 -5.35
CA LEU A 103 7.39 4.39 -3.98
C LEU A 103 7.29 5.90 -3.73
N ASN A 104 6.53 6.28 -2.70
CA ASN A 104 6.40 7.67 -2.29
C ASN A 104 7.64 8.11 -1.50
N GLN A 105 8.66 8.57 -2.22
CA GLN A 105 9.93 9.01 -1.64
C GLN A 105 9.76 10.23 -0.73
N ASP A 106 8.88 11.17 -1.06
CA ASP A 106 8.61 12.35 -0.25
C ASP A 106 8.17 12.00 1.18
N ARG A 107 7.42 10.91 1.35
CA ARG A 107 7.03 10.42 2.69
C ARG A 107 8.21 9.88 3.49
N ILE A 108 9.16 9.22 2.83
CA ILE A 108 10.39 8.73 3.47
C ILE A 108 11.23 9.95 3.86
N ASP A 109 11.47 10.87 2.94
CA ASP A 109 12.30 12.05 3.16
C ASP A 109 11.72 12.95 4.26
N GLY A 110 10.39 13.11 4.29
CA GLY A 110 9.69 13.81 5.35
C GLY A 110 9.90 13.19 6.73
N LEU A 111 9.84 11.86 6.83
CA LEU A 111 10.11 11.15 8.09
C LEU A 111 11.58 11.25 8.51
N VAL A 112 12.51 11.12 7.55
CA VAL A 112 13.96 11.28 7.78
C VAL A 112 14.25 12.68 8.33
N ASN A 113 13.74 13.72 7.68
CA ASN A 113 13.91 15.11 8.12
C ASN A 113 13.36 15.32 9.53
N ARG A 114 12.18 14.77 9.83
CA ARG A 114 11.55 14.95 11.14
C ARG A 114 12.27 14.19 12.25
N LEU A 115 12.76 12.96 12.00
CA LEU A 115 13.53 12.21 12.98
C LEU A 115 14.90 12.86 13.26
N ALA A 116 15.46 13.55 12.29
CA ALA A 116 16.75 14.23 12.43
C ALA A 116 16.66 15.68 12.94
N SER A 117 15.47 16.17 13.29
CA SER A 117 15.27 17.58 13.62
C SER A 117 15.58 17.94 15.07
N GLU A 118 15.60 16.97 15.99
CA GLU A 118 15.86 17.21 17.41
C GLU A 118 17.27 16.76 17.80
N ASP A 119 17.83 17.39 18.82
CA ASP A 119 19.11 16.98 19.42
C ASP A 119 18.97 15.71 20.27
N ASP A 120 17.79 15.49 20.87
CA ASP A 120 17.45 14.29 21.63
C ASP A 120 16.48 13.42 20.84
N PHE A 121 16.92 12.21 20.46
CA PHE A 121 16.06 11.26 19.75
C PHE A 121 14.82 10.86 20.57
N GLY A 122 14.87 10.91 21.91
CA GLY A 122 13.73 10.64 22.78
C GLY A 122 12.50 11.50 22.46
N ALA A 123 12.70 12.76 22.04
CA ALA A 123 11.63 13.69 21.68
C ALA A 123 10.88 13.30 20.39
N VAL A 124 11.52 12.54 19.51
CA VAL A 124 10.98 12.11 18.19
C VAL A 124 10.77 10.61 18.06
N LYS A 125 11.22 9.81 19.03
CA LYS A 125 11.13 8.34 19.01
C LYS A 125 9.70 7.83 18.74
N TRP A 126 8.69 8.54 19.24
CA TRP A 126 7.28 8.18 19.04
C TRP A 126 6.87 8.13 17.56
N LEU A 127 7.55 8.85 16.67
CA LEU A 127 7.27 8.85 15.22
C LEU A 127 7.57 7.50 14.57
N VAL A 128 8.56 6.75 15.07
CA VAL A 128 8.89 5.41 14.57
C VAL A 128 7.73 4.43 14.77
N GLY A 129 6.89 4.65 15.79
CA GLY A 129 5.72 3.83 16.06
C GLY A 129 4.67 3.93 14.97
N GLU A 130 3.80 4.94 15.08
CA GLU A 130 2.61 5.03 14.23
C GLU A 130 2.94 5.41 12.78
N THR A 131 3.95 6.26 12.55
CA THR A 131 4.21 6.77 11.20
C THR A 131 4.59 5.66 10.23
N ILE A 132 5.26 4.62 10.73
CA ILE A 132 5.61 3.45 9.92
C ILE A 132 4.36 2.64 9.58
N VAL A 133 3.46 2.37 10.54
CA VAL A 133 2.19 1.69 10.26
C VAL A 133 1.37 2.49 9.23
N ASN A 134 1.28 3.81 9.40
CA ASN A 134 0.57 4.68 8.48
C ASN A 134 1.18 4.70 7.07
N PHE A 135 2.53 4.72 6.98
CA PHE A 135 3.24 4.57 5.71
C PHE A 135 2.88 3.24 5.06
N THR A 136 2.90 2.14 5.82
CA THR A 136 2.59 0.81 5.30
C THR A 136 1.16 0.74 4.75
N GLN A 137 0.18 1.26 5.50
CA GLN A 137 -1.23 1.30 5.05
C GLN A 137 -1.42 2.20 3.81
N SER A 138 -0.66 3.28 3.70
CA SER A 138 -0.79 4.19 2.54
C SER A 138 -0.41 3.55 1.22
N ILE A 139 0.49 2.55 1.21
CA ILE A 139 0.82 1.80 0.01
C ILE A 139 -0.44 1.09 -0.53
N VAL A 140 -1.28 0.55 0.36
CA VAL A 140 -2.54 -0.09 -0.03
C VAL A 140 -3.49 0.91 -0.67
N ASP A 141 -3.64 2.10 -0.07
CA ASP A 141 -4.51 3.15 -0.62
C ASP A 141 -4.00 3.66 -1.97
N ASP A 142 -2.70 3.87 -2.11
CA ASP A 142 -2.04 4.30 -3.35
C ASP A 142 -2.26 3.25 -4.46
N THR A 143 -2.20 1.95 -4.11
CA THR A 143 -2.54 0.86 -5.03
C THR A 143 -4.00 0.93 -5.46
N ILE A 144 -4.94 1.11 -4.53
CA ILE A 144 -6.37 1.25 -4.86
C ILE A 144 -6.58 2.44 -5.78
N GLN A 145 -6.00 3.60 -5.45
CA GLN A 145 -6.13 4.82 -6.25
C GLN A 145 -5.62 4.61 -7.67
N LYS A 146 -4.42 4.03 -7.84
CA LYS A 146 -3.84 3.82 -9.16
C LYS A 146 -4.67 2.87 -10.02
N ASN A 147 -5.21 1.80 -9.44
CA ASN A 147 -6.04 0.84 -10.15
C ASN A 147 -7.42 1.39 -10.49
N VAL A 148 -8.07 2.12 -9.58
CA VAL A 148 -9.34 2.80 -9.84
C VAL A 148 -9.22 3.79 -11.00
N VAL A 149 -8.18 4.63 -10.98
CA VAL A 149 -7.90 5.59 -12.07
C VAL A 149 -7.67 4.87 -13.39
N PHE A 150 -6.87 3.79 -13.37
CA PHE A 150 -6.59 3.00 -14.56
C PHE A 150 -7.84 2.35 -15.14
N GLN A 151 -8.68 1.76 -14.30
CA GLN A 151 -9.94 1.15 -14.73
C GLN A 151 -10.92 2.16 -15.29
N TYR A 152 -11.03 3.32 -14.67
CA TYR A 152 -11.84 4.41 -15.21
C TYR A 152 -11.36 4.83 -16.60
N LYS A 153 -10.04 5.00 -16.78
CA LYS A 153 -9.44 5.27 -18.11
C LYS A 153 -9.69 4.15 -19.12
N ALA A 154 -9.79 2.90 -18.66
CA ALA A 154 -10.19 1.75 -19.49
C ALA A 154 -11.70 1.71 -19.82
N GLY A 155 -12.47 2.71 -19.35
CA GLY A 155 -13.91 2.85 -19.54
C GLY A 155 -14.72 1.89 -18.69
N LEU A 156 -14.26 1.62 -17.46
CA LEU A 156 -15.01 0.91 -16.41
C LEU A 156 -15.55 1.92 -15.39
N SER A 157 -16.49 1.47 -14.55
CA SER A 157 -17.12 2.30 -13.51
C SER A 157 -16.83 1.71 -12.12
N PRO A 158 -15.59 1.82 -11.61
CA PRO A 158 -15.22 1.22 -10.34
C PRO A 158 -15.96 1.88 -9.16
N LYS A 159 -16.22 1.08 -8.12
CA LYS A 159 -16.85 1.54 -6.88
C LYS A 159 -15.83 1.49 -5.74
N ILE A 160 -15.72 2.58 -4.99
CA ILE A 160 -14.90 2.69 -3.79
C ILE A 160 -15.82 2.67 -2.58
N THR A 161 -15.49 1.91 -1.55
CA THR A 161 -16.17 1.95 -0.26
C THR A 161 -15.17 2.26 0.83
N ARG A 162 -15.32 3.38 1.54
CA ARG A 162 -14.53 3.66 2.74
C ARG A 162 -15.34 3.27 3.97
N ARG A 163 -14.74 2.48 4.87
CA ARG A 163 -15.34 2.07 6.14
C ARG A 163 -14.55 2.64 7.30
N THR A 164 -15.27 3.09 8.31
CA THR A 164 -14.63 3.60 9.53
C THR A 164 -14.35 2.46 10.51
N ALA A 165 -13.33 2.65 11.36
CA ALA A 165 -13.06 1.75 12.48
C ALA A 165 -13.98 2.03 13.70
N GLY A 166 -15.04 2.85 13.55
CA GLY A 166 -15.97 3.24 14.63
C GLY A 166 -15.47 4.30 15.62
N LYS A 167 -14.19 4.26 16.04
CA LYS A 167 -13.56 5.25 16.95
C LYS A 167 -12.57 6.18 16.24
N CYS A 168 -12.92 6.65 15.04
CA CYS A 168 -12.05 7.53 14.26
C CYS A 168 -12.45 9.01 14.40
N CYS A 169 -11.61 9.92 13.90
CA CYS A 169 -11.90 11.36 13.95
C CYS A 169 -13.10 11.74 13.06
N LYS A 170 -13.72 12.89 13.34
CA LYS A 170 -14.90 13.39 12.61
C LYS A 170 -14.69 13.43 11.09
N TRP A 171 -13.53 13.92 10.65
CA TRP A 171 -13.18 13.96 9.22
C TRP A 171 -13.16 12.56 8.58
N CYS A 172 -12.70 11.52 9.28
CA CYS A 172 -12.78 10.16 8.76
C CYS A 172 -14.20 9.59 8.74
N GLN A 173 -15.03 9.96 9.72
CA GLN A 173 -16.45 9.58 9.75
C GLN A 173 -17.22 10.22 8.59
N GLU A 174 -16.92 11.47 8.25
CA GLU A 174 -17.53 12.18 7.12
C GLU A 174 -17.18 11.58 5.75
N LEU A 175 -16.00 10.94 5.63
CA LEU A 175 -15.59 10.26 4.41
C LEU A 175 -16.18 8.85 4.26
N GLU A 176 -16.85 8.33 5.28
CA GLU A 176 -17.49 7.01 5.23
C GLU A 176 -18.53 6.94 4.12
N GLY A 177 -18.52 5.86 3.35
CA GLY A 177 -19.54 5.66 2.33
C GLY A 177 -19.06 4.91 1.11
N SER A 178 -19.96 4.84 0.14
CA SER A 178 -19.82 4.13 -1.12
C SER A 178 -19.91 5.10 -2.28
N TYR A 179 -18.83 5.23 -3.05
CA TYR A 179 -18.69 6.22 -4.10
C TYR A 179 -18.44 5.55 -5.46
N LYS A 180 -19.05 6.09 -6.52
CA LYS A 180 -18.79 5.66 -7.90
C LYS A 180 -17.78 6.60 -8.51
N TYR A 181 -16.67 6.09 -9.04
CA TYR A 181 -15.68 6.92 -9.70
C TYR A 181 -16.25 7.50 -11.03
N PRO A 182 -16.00 8.78 -11.37
CA PRO A 182 -15.07 9.73 -10.74
C PRO A 182 -15.69 10.59 -9.64
N SER A 183 -16.97 10.40 -9.30
CA SER A 183 -17.68 11.13 -8.24
C SER A 183 -17.26 10.66 -6.84
N VAL A 184 -16.01 10.93 -6.48
CA VAL A 184 -15.38 10.56 -5.21
C VAL A 184 -14.85 11.82 -4.50
N PRO A 185 -14.92 11.91 -3.16
CA PRO A 185 -14.27 12.98 -2.42
C PRO A 185 -12.76 13.01 -2.73
N HIS A 186 -12.19 14.21 -2.86
CA HIS A 186 -10.74 14.35 -3.12
C HIS A 186 -9.89 13.65 -2.06
N ASP A 187 -10.37 13.66 -0.82
CA ASP A 187 -9.65 13.16 0.35
C ASP A 187 -9.91 11.68 0.66
N ILE A 188 -10.60 10.95 -0.23
CA ILE A 188 -11.04 9.57 0.03
C ILE A 188 -9.89 8.58 0.32
N TYR A 189 -8.68 8.86 -0.17
CA TYR A 189 -7.46 8.07 0.07
C TYR A 189 -6.59 8.64 1.19
N ARG A 190 -6.87 9.86 1.66
CA ARG A 190 -6.05 10.49 2.69
C ARG A 190 -6.25 9.81 4.05
N ARG A 191 -5.17 9.78 4.83
CA ARG A 191 -5.14 9.29 6.21
C ARG A 191 -4.56 10.35 7.13
N HIS A 192 -5.14 10.49 8.32
CA HIS A 192 -4.49 11.16 9.43
C HIS A 192 -3.61 10.16 10.20
N SER A 193 -2.76 10.66 11.10
CA SER A 193 -1.98 9.82 12.03
C SER A 193 -2.92 8.96 12.88
N ASN A 194 -2.58 7.69 13.17
CA ASN A 194 -3.43 6.74 13.92
C ASN A 194 -4.73 6.31 13.19
N CYS A 195 -4.83 6.48 11.86
CA CYS A 195 -6.02 6.09 11.13
C CYS A 195 -6.05 4.59 10.79
N ARG A 196 -6.99 3.85 11.41
CA ARG A 196 -7.28 2.43 11.11
C ARG A 196 -8.47 2.22 10.16
N CYS A 197 -8.98 3.27 9.51
CA CYS A 197 -10.07 3.14 8.54
C CYS A 197 -9.62 2.33 7.32
N THR A 198 -10.56 1.67 6.64
CA THR A 198 -10.26 0.88 5.44
C THR A 198 -10.86 1.52 4.21
N VAL A 199 -10.14 1.43 3.10
CA VAL A 199 -10.65 1.75 1.77
C VAL A 199 -10.73 0.43 1.02
N GLU A 200 -11.93 0.08 0.62
CA GLU A 200 -12.23 -1.06 -0.24
C GLU A 200 -12.51 -0.56 -1.65
N TYR A 201 -12.25 -1.43 -2.61
CA TYR A 201 -12.57 -1.17 -3.99
C TYR A 201 -13.05 -2.47 -4.64
N TYR A 202 -14.09 -2.34 -5.47
CA TYR A 202 -14.66 -3.44 -6.24
C TYR A 202 -14.57 -3.12 -7.74
N PRO A 203 -13.88 -3.94 -8.55
CA PRO A 203 -13.96 -3.88 -10.00
C PRO A 203 -15.38 -4.21 -10.42
N GLN A 204 -16.15 -3.21 -10.85
CA GLN A 204 -17.51 -3.48 -11.34
C GLN A 204 -17.44 -4.22 -12.68
N ASP A 205 -18.46 -5.05 -12.92
CA ASP A 205 -18.66 -5.89 -14.09
C ASP A 205 -18.28 -5.16 -15.39
N GLY A 206 -17.53 -5.79 -16.29
CA GLY A 206 -16.93 -5.15 -17.47
C GLY A 206 -17.91 -4.49 -18.47
N ARG A 207 -19.22 -4.63 -18.22
CA ARG A 207 -20.29 -4.07 -19.03
C ARG A 207 -20.36 -2.56 -18.86
N ARG A 208 -20.27 -1.84 -19.98
CA ARG A 208 -20.39 -0.37 -20.00
C ARG A 208 -21.86 0.00 -19.98
N GLN A 209 -22.29 0.78 -18.99
CA GLN A 209 -23.57 1.48 -19.01
C GLN A 209 -23.31 2.94 -19.37
N ASN A 210 -23.90 3.41 -20.47
CA ASN A 210 -23.83 4.81 -20.85
C ASN A 210 -24.61 5.66 -19.82
N VAL A 211 -23.96 6.66 -19.21
CA VAL A 211 -24.54 7.45 -18.10
C VAL A 211 -25.73 8.31 -18.53
N HIS A 212 -25.76 8.77 -19.79
CA HIS A 212 -26.83 9.60 -20.33
C HIS A 212 -27.96 8.78 -20.96
N THR A 213 -27.65 7.66 -21.63
CA THR A 213 -28.66 6.84 -22.33
C THR A 213 -29.10 5.61 -21.54
N ARG A 214 -28.40 5.27 -20.44
CA ARG A 214 -28.59 4.08 -19.59
C ARG A 214 -28.51 2.74 -20.33
N LYS A 215 -28.09 2.75 -21.61
CA LYS A 215 -27.92 1.56 -22.45
C LYS A 215 -26.64 0.81 -22.07
N TRP A 216 -26.75 -0.51 -22.06
CA TRP A 216 -25.63 -1.43 -21.85
C TRP A 216 -24.99 -1.75 -23.20
N SER A 217 -23.67 -1.61 -23.32
CA SER A 217 -22.92 -2.08 -24.50
C SER A 217 -22.05 -3.27 -24.12
N ASN A 218 -22.16 -4.35 -24.89
CA ASN A 218 -21.25 -5.49 -24.79
C ASN A 218 -19.82 -5.05 -25.15
N ILE A 219 -18.83 -5.62 -24.46
CA ILE A 219 -17.42 -5.32 -24.68
C ILE A 219 -16.99 -5.86 -26.05
N ASN A 220 -16.48 -5.00 -26.93
CA ASN A 220 -15.85 -5.41 -28.19
C ASN A 220 -14.48 -6.07 -27.91
N GLN A 221 -14.10 -7.11 -28.66
CA GLN A 221 -12.79 -7.78 -28.51
C GLN A 221 -11.62 -6.81 -28.72
N GLU A 222 -11.75 -5.84 -29.63
CA GLU A 222 -10.76 -4.78 -29.85
C GLU A 222 -10.55 -3.90 -28.61
N ASP A 223 -11.61 -3.63 -27.83
CA ASP A 223 -11.50 -2.88 -26.57
C ASP A 223 -10.78 -3.69 -25.49
N VAL A 224 -10.90 -5.02 -25.50
CA VAL A 224 -10.13 -5.89 -24.61
C VAL A 224 -8.65 -5.88 -24.98
N GLU A 225 -8.33 -5.96 -26.27
CA GLU A 225 -6.94 -5.94 -26.74
C GLU A 225 -6.27 -4.58 -26.48
N ARG A 226 -6.97 -3.48 -26.74
CA ARG A 226 -6.52 -2.13 -26.39
C ARG A 226 -6.17 -2.03 -24.91
N ARG A 227 -7.01 -2.56 -24.01
CA ARG A 227 -6.79 -2.53 -22.56
C ARG A 227 -5.56 -3.32 -22.11
N LYS A 228 -5.24 -4.44 -22.77
CA LYS A 228 -4.06 -5.24 -22.44
C LYS A 228 -2.75 -4.49 -22.71
N GLN A 229 -2.72 -3.60 -23.70
CA GLN A 229 -1.52 -2.83 -24.06
C GLN A 229 -1.26 -1.62 -23.15
N ILE A 230 -2.25 -1.16 -22.37
CA ILE A 230 -2.09 -0.01 -21.48
C ILE A 230 -1.39 -0.46 -20.19
N GLY A 231 -0.20 0.08 -19.93
CA GLY A 231 0.55 -0.12 -18.67
C GLY A 231 1.73 -1.11 -18.73
N ILE A 232 1.99 -1.76 -19.87
CA ILE A 232 3.08 -2.75 -20.02
C ILE A 232 4.47 -2.13 -19.82
N GLU A 233 4.75 -0.95 -20.40
CA GLU A 233 6.05 -0.26 -20.24
C GLU A 233 6.37 0.06 -18.77
N SER A 234 5.35 0.31 -17.95
CA SER A 234 5.53 0.60 -16.53
C SER A 234 5.94 -0.62 -15.70
N ALA A 235 5.63 -1.84 -16.17
CA ALA A 235 5.94 -3.07 -15.44
C ALA A 235 7.42 -3.44 -15.52
N GLU A 236 8.05 -3.26 -16.70
CA GLU A 236 9.48 -3.53 -16.90
C GLU A 236 10.35 -2.52 -16.14
N GLU A 237 10.02 -1.23 -16.21
CA GLU A 237 10.73 -0.19 -15.46
C GLU A 237 10.64 -0.43 -13.96
N ARG A 238 9.47 -0.83 -13.46
CA ARG A 238 9.27 -1.20 -12.06
C ARG A 238 10.12 -2.40 -11.67
N LYS A 239 10.16 -3.45 -12.50
CA LYS A 239 11.00 -4.63 -12.26
C LYS A 239 12.46 -4.22 -12.12
N ARG A 240 12.95 -3.33 -12.99
CA ARG A 240 14.30 -2.76 -12.91
C ARG A 240 14.52 -2.02 -11.58
N LYS A 241 13.63 -1.10 -11.19
CA LYS A 241 13.72 -0.35 -9.92
C LYS A 241 13.73 -1.28 -8.70
N ARG A 242 12.95 -2.37 -8.74
CA ARG A 242 12.91 -3.40 -7.69
C ARG A 242 14.20 -4.19 -7.63
N ASP A 243 14.72 -4.63 -8.78
CA ASP A 243 15.98 -5.36 -8.87
C ASP A 243 17.17 -4.51 -8.40
N GLU A 244 17.17 -3.20 -8.71
CA GLU A 244 18.13 -2.22 -8.18
C GLU A 244 18.08 -2.11 -6.65
N ARG A 245 16.87 -2.02 -6.06
CA ARG A 245 16.70 -2.03 -4.59
C ARG A 245 17.18 -3.34 -3.98
N ILE A 246 16.84 -4.48 -4.58
CA ILE A 246 17.29 -5.80 -4.14
C ILE A 246 18.83 -5.90 -4.23
N ALA A 247 19.45 -5.33 -5.25
CA ALA A 247 20.91 -5.30 -5.36
C ALA A 247 21.54 -4.40 -4.29
N LYS A 248 20.96 -3.23 -4.01
CA LYS A 248 21.47 -2.26 -3.03
C LYS A 248 21.31 -2.76 -1.59
N PHE A 249 20.20 -3.41 -1.28
CA PHE A 249 19.78 -3.70 0.09
C PHE A 249 19.64 -5.20 0.40
N GLY A 250 19.57 -6.06 -0.61
CA GLY A 250 19.35 -7.49 -0.45
C GLY A 250 17.87 -7.90 -0.59
N ASN A 251 17.65 -9.15 -0.94
CA ASN A 251 16.31 -9.67 -1.26
C ASN A 251 15.46 -9.88 0.01
N PRO A 252 14.32 -9.18 0.16
CA PRO A 252 13.45 -9.32 1.33
C PRO A 252 12.86 -10.74 1.49
N LYS A 253 12.70 -11.50 0.39
CA LYS A 253 12.14 -12.87 0.40
C LYS A 253 13.18 -13.97 0.70
N ARG A 254 14.49 -13.69 0.66
CA ARG A 254 15.54 -14.72 0.81
C ARG A 254 15.84 -15.13 2.26
N ARG A 255 15.33 -14.44 3.28
CA ARG A 255 15.55 -14.77 4.70
C ARG A 255 14.50 -15.71 5.31
N LEU A 256 13.58 -16.25 4.50
CA LEU A 256 12.49 -17.12 4.96
C LEU A 256 12.82 -18.62 5.01
N ARG A 257 14.04 -19.06 4.63
CA ARG A 257 14.48 -20.46 4.80
C ARG A 257 15.19 -20.65 6.13
#